data_AF-A0A9X3MRX1-F1
#
_entry.id   AF-A0A9X3MRX1-F1
#
_cell.length_a   1.000
_cell.length_b   1.000
_cell.length_c   1.000
_cell.angle_alpha   90.00
_cell.angle_beta   90.00
_cell.angle_gamma   90.00
#
_symmetry.space_group_name_H-M   'P 1'
#
loop_
_entity.id
_entity.type
_entity.pdbx_description
1 polymer ?
#
loop_
_entity_poly.entity_id
_entity_poly.type
_entity_poly.pdbx_seq_one_letter_code
_entity_poly.pdbx_strand_id
1 'polypeptide(L)'
;MTSRTDTEVVQRFSPDPTRPDDLLASIVALTERTTKLALDSAMEAAQADALGKLTVVVEQVCRIAVGAGVAAGEIGWLVTELGACGADEEQLAQAGIAIAGLQSSMFSVAFAVQEFATSGGPVELRSSADALRRSALQLDERLVELHPAA
;
A
#
# COMPACT_ATOMS: atom_id res chain seq x y z
N MET A 1 5.76 22.17 -56.01
CA MET A 1 4.89 20.99 -56.14
C MET A 1 5.83 19.85 -56.47
N THR A 2 6.13 18.87 -55.63
CA THR A 2 5.37 17.94 -54.77
C THR A 2 6.48 17.12 -54.09
N SER A 3 6.39 16.44 -52.97
CA SER A 3 5.40 16.17 -51.94
C SER A 3 6.24 15.66 -50.77
N ARG A 4 5.97 16.15 -49.56
CA ARG A 4 6.62 15.74 -48.32
C ARG A 4 5.84 14.54 -47.78
N THR A 5 6.47 13.38 -47.64
CA THR A 5 5.90 12.24 -46.90
C THR A 5 7.02 11.31 -46.47
N ASP A 6 7.58 11.58 -45.29
CA ASP A 6 8.08 10.53 -44.41
C ASP A 6 7.33 10.74 -43.09
N THR A 7 6.16 10.11 -43.02
CA THR A 7 5.40 10.01 -41.79
C THR A 7 6.15 9.00 -40.94
N GLU A 8 7.01 9.47 -40.04
CA GLU A 8 7.46 8.69 -38.90
C GLU A 8 6.21 8.24 -38.13
N VAL A 9 5.79 7.00 -38.38
CA VAL A 9 4.86 6.31 -37.51
C VAL A 9 5.63 6.07 -36.21
N VAL A 10 5.53 7.01 -35.27
CA VAL A 10 5.96 6.81 -33.90
C VAL A 10 5.20 5.58 -33.40
N GLN A 11 5.89 4.45 -33.24
CA GLN A 11 5.39 3.28 -32.52
C GLN A 11 5.20 3.67 -31.05
N ARG A 12 4.09 4.35 -30.75
CA ARG A 12 3.67 4.73 -29.39
C ARG A 12 3.24 3.54 -28.51
N PHE A 13 3.27 2.32 -29.06
CA PHE A 13 2.73 1.11 -28.44
C PHE A 13 3.68 -0.08 -28.57
N SER A 14 4.98 0.14 -28.66
CA SER A 14 5.91 -0.96 -28.42
C SER A 14 5.80 -1.33 -26.94
N PRO A 15 5.48 -2.60 -26.60
CA PRO A 15 5.45 -3.03 -25.21
C PRO A 15 6.84 -2.79 -24.63
N ASP A 16 6.89 -1.96 -23.59
CA ASP A 16 8.13 -1.68 -22.87
C ASP A 16 8.51 -2.94 -22.07
N PRO A 17 9.61 -3.63 -22.42
CA PRO A 17 9.96 -4.88 -21.77
C PRO A 17 10.39 -4.68 -20.31
N THR A 18 10.74 -3.47 -19.87
CA THR A 18 11.09 -3.19 -18.46
C THR A 18 9.89 -2.84 -17.60
N ARG A 19 8.70 -2.70 -18.22
CA ARG A 19 7.48 -2.29 -17.52
C ARG A 19 7.13 -3.17 -16.32
N PRO A 20 7.27 -4.52 -16.36
CA PRO A 20 7.06 -5.35 -15.18
C PRO A 20 8.03 -5.04 -14.03
N ASP A 21 9.32 -4.78 -14.33
CA ASP A 21 10.32 -4.41 -13.33
C ASP A 21 9.99 -3.06 -12.68
N ASP A 22 9.57 -2.08 -13.48
CA ASP A 22 9.19 -0.75 -12.99
C ASP A 22 7.94 -0.80 -12.09
N LEU A 23 6.97 -1.65 -12.46
CA LEU A 23 5.76 -1.87 -11.66
C LEU A 23 6.08 -2.57 -10.34
N LEU A 24 6.92 -3.61 -10.38
CA LEU A 24 7.40 -4.30 -9.18
C LEU A 24 8.15 -3.35 -8.25
N ALA A 25 9.11 -2.58 -8.79
CA ALA A 25 9.85 -1.58 -8.03
C ALA A 25 8.92 -0.54 -7.39
N SER A 26 7.85 -0.14 -8.10
CA SER A 26 6.84 0.78 -7.58
C SER A 26 6.04 0.17 -6.43
N ILE A 27 5.64 -1.11 -6.53
CA ILE A 27 4.96 -1.84 -5.45
C ILE A 27 5.87 -1.89 -4.21
N VAL A 28 7.12 -2.33 -4.38
CA VAL A 28 8.08 -2.43 -3.28
C VAL A 28 8.29 -1.05 -2.64
N ALA A 29 8.59 -0.02 -3.43
CA ALA A 29 8.83 1.33 -2.91
C ALA A 29 7.61 1.89 -2.16
N LEU A 30 6.39 1.65 -2.66
CA LEU A 30 5.17 2.09 -2.01
C LEU A 30 4.91 1.34 -0.69
N THR A 31 5.18 0.03 -0.66
CA THR A 31 5.06 -0.77 0.58
C THR A 31 6.05 -0.32 1.65
N GLU A 32 7.32 -0.09 1.28
CA GLU A 32 8.36 0.40 2.18
C GLU A 32 8.03 1.80 2.70
N ARG A 33 7.63 2.72 1.81
CA ARG A 33 7.26 4.08 2.18
C ARG A 33 6.08 4.10 3.14
N THR A 34 5.08 3.26 2.91
CA THR A 34 3.88 3.18 3.76
C THR A 34 4.22 2.57 5.12
N THR A 35 5.05 1.54 5.15
CA THR A 35 5.54 0.93 6.39
C THR A 35 6.34 1.93 7.22
N LYS A 36 7.22 2.70 6.58
CA LYS A 36 7.96 3.77 7.23
C LYS A 36 7.04 4.85 7.81
N LEU A 37 6.06 5.31 7.05
CA LEU A 37 5.07 6.28 7.53
C LEU A 37 4.32 5.74 8.76
N ALA A 38 3.92 4.46 8.73
CA ALA A 38 3.24 3.82 9.86
C ALA A 38 4.14 3.78 11.10
N LEU A 39 5.42 3.45 10.96
CA LEU A 39 6.39 3.44 12.05
C LEU A 39 6.59 4.84 12.64
N ASP A 40 6.88 5.83 11.79
CA ASP A 40 7.14 7.22 12.22
C ASP A 40 5.92 7.78 12.98
N SER A 41 4.71 7.62 12.43
CA SER A 41 3.48 8.06 13.09
C SER A 41 3.15 7.27 14.36
N ALA A 42 3.46 5.97 14.41
CA ALA A 42 3.26 5.17 15.63
C ALA A 42 4.20 5.62 16.75
N MET A 43 5.46 5.96 16.44
CA MET A 43 6.41 6.51 17.40
C MET A 43 5.96 7.88 17.92
N GLU A 44 5.50 8.76 17.03
CA GLU A 44 4.94 10.07 17.42
C GLU A 44 3.68 9.93 18.28
N ALA A 45 2.80 8.98 17.94
CA ALA A 45 1.60 8.68 18.74
C ALA A 45 1.97 8.17 20.14
N ALA A 46 2.92 7.23 20.25
CA ALA A 46 3.37 6.71 21.54
C ALA A 46 4.01 7.81 22.42
N GLN A 47 4.80 8.69 21.81
CA GLN A 47 5.37 9.83 22.53
C GLN A 47 4.29 10.82 23.00
N ALA A 48 3.28 11.08 22.16
CA ALA A 48 2.16 11.94 22.53
C ALA A 48 1.32 11.37 23.67
N ASP A 49 1.07 10.06 23.67
CA ASP A 49 0.35 9.35 24.73
C ASP A 49 1.08 9.48 26.09
N ALA A 50 2.40 9.27 26.10
CA ALA A 50 3.23 9.45 27.30
C ALA A 50 3.17 10.88 27.88
N LEU A 51 2.80 11.87 27.06
CA LEU A 51 2.64 13.27 27.46
C LEU A 51 1.17 13.66 27.70
N GLY A 52 0.22 12.71 27.61
CA GLY A 52 -1.22 12.95 27.75
C GLY A 52 -1.83 13.76 26.60
N LYS A 53 -1.15 13.85 25.45
CA LYS A 53 -1.58 14.63 24.28
C LYS A 53 -2.46 13.80 23.35
N LEU A 54 -3.63 13.40 23.83
CA LEU A 54 -4.53 12.48 23.12
C LEU A 54 -4.98 12.98 21.74
N THR A 55 -5.10 14.30 21.53
CA THR A 55 -5.44 14.86 20.22
C THR A 55 -4.38 14.56 19.15
N VAL A 56 -3.10 14.56 19.54
CA VAL A 56 -1.98 14.23 18.65
C VAL A 56 -1.95 12.72 18.38
N VAL A 57 -2.28 11.89 19.36
CA VAL A 57 -2.46 10.44 19.15
C VAL A 57 -3.51 10.17 18.06
N VAL A 58 -4.67 10.82 18.16
CA VAL A 58 -5.75 10.70 17.16
C VAL A 58 -5.29 11.16 15.79
N GLU A 59 -4.62 12.31 15.70
CA GLU A 59 -4.10 12.83 14.44
C GLU A 59 -3.15 11.84 13.75
N GLN A 60 -2.18 11.29 14.49
CA GLN A 60 -1.20 10.35 13.96
C GLN A 60 -1.86 9.05 13.51
N VAL A 61 -2.77 8.49 14.30
CA VAL A 61 -3.47 7.25 13.92
C VAL A 61 -4.37 7.46 12.70
N CYS A 62 -5.07 8.59 12.60
CA CYS A 62 -5.85 8.95 11.42
C CYS A 62 -4.96 9.09 10.18
N ARG A 63 -3.78 9.71 10.32
CA ARG A 63 -2.80 9.83 9.24
C ARG A 63 -2.34 8.47 8.72
N ILE A 64 -2.06 7.52 9.62
CA ILE A 64 -1.70 6.15 9.24
C ILE A 64 -2.87 5.49 8.49
N ALA A 65 -4.09 5.56 9.03
CA ALA A 65 -5.26 4.94 8.42
C ALA A 65 -5.55 5.45 7.00
N VAL A 66 -5.48 6.77 6.79
CA VAL A 66 -5.66 7.38 5.46
C VAL A 66 -4.52 6.99 4.52
N GLY A 67 -3.26 7.12 4.97
CA GLY A 67 -2.10 6.77 4.15
C GLY A 67 -2.09 5.30 3.72
N ALA A 68 -2.43 4.40 4.64
CA ALA A 68 -2.59 2.98 4.40
C ALA A 68 -3.69 2.68 3.36
N GLY A 69 -4.83 3.36 3.46
CA GLY A 69 -5.94 3.19 2.51
C GLY A 69 -5.57 3.63 1.09
N VAL A 70 -4.89 4.76 0.95
CA VAL A 70 -4.40 5.22 -0.36
C VAL A 70 -3.39 4.24 -0.94
N ALA A 71 -2.41 3.83 -0.14
CA ALA A 71 -1.38 2.87 -0.56
C ALA A 71 -1.99 1.53 -0.98
N ALA A 72 -2.98 1.01 -0.25
CA ALA A 72 -3.64 -0.26 -0.60
C ALA A 72 -4.37 -0.16 -1.95
N GLY A 73 -5.03 0.97 -2.24
CA GLY A 73 -5.67 1.20 -3.53
C GLY A 73 -4.66 1.30 -4.69
N GLU A 74 -3.57 2.04 -4.50
CA GLU A 74 -2.51 2.18 -5.49
C GLU A 74 -1.80 0.84 -5.77
N ILE A 75 -1.49 0.07 -4.72
CA ILE A 75 -0.93 -1.28 -4.83
C ILE A 75 -1.89 -2.19 -5.61
N GLY A 76 -3.20 -2.13 -5.34
CA GLY A 76 -4.18 -2.94 -6.06
C GLY A 76 -4.19 -2.67 -7.56
N TRP A 77 -4.06 -1.40 -7.95
CA TRP A 77 -3.90 -1.03 -9.36
C TRP A 77 -2.58 -1.54 -9.95
N LEU A 78 -1.46 -1.34 -9.25
CA LEU A 78 -0.13 -1.79 -9.70
C LEU A 78 -0.05 -3.31 -9.89
N VAL A 79 -0.64 -4.09 -8.98
CA VAL A 79 -0.72 -5.55 -9.09
C VAL A 79 -1.50 -5.98 -10.33
N THR A 80 -2.63 -5.32 -10.60
CA THR A 80 -3.45 -5.60 -11.80
C THR A 80 -2.65 -5.34 -13.07
N GLU A 81 -1.93 -4.21 -13.14
CA GLU A 81 -1.08 -3.87 -14.27
C GLU A 81 0.12 -4.82 -14.41
N LEU A 82 0.72 -5.24 -13.29
CA LEU A 82 1.85 -6.16 -13.26
C LEU A 82 1.45 -7.51 -13.91
N GLY A 83 0.29 -8.06 -13.54
CA GLY A 83 -0.26 -9.26 -14.16
C GLY A 83 -0.58 -9.08 -15.64
N ALA A 84 -1.12 -7.92 -16.04
CA ALA A 84 -1.45 -7.63 -17.43
C ALA A 84 -0.21 -7.43 -18.34
N CYS A 85 0.92 -7.02 -17.77
CA CYS A 85 2.17 -6.79 -18.50
C CYS A 85 3.02 -8.05 -18.71
N GLY A 86 2.53 -9.22 -18.28
CA GLY A 86 3.24 -10.49 -18.45
C GLY A 86 4.43 -10.65 -17.51
N ALA A 87 4.31 -10.15 -16.28
CA ALA A 87 5.30 -10.40 -15.23
C ALA A 87 5.51 -11.90 -15.02
N ASP A 88 6.74 -12.29 -14.75
CA ASP A 88 7.08 -13.68 -14.46
C ASP A 88 6.73 -14.08 -13.02
N GLU A 89 6.82 -15.38 -12.72
CA GLU A 89 6.49 -15.92 -11.39
C GLU A 89 7.37 -15.32 -10.28
N GLU A 90 8.63 -14.99 -10.58
CA GLU A 90 9.54 -14.41 -9.60
C GLU A 90 9.13 -12.98 -9.24
N GLN A 91 8.78 -12.17 -10.22
CA GLN A 91 8.28 -10.80 -10.04
C GLN A 91 6.96 -10.79 -9.26
N LEU A 92 6.04 -11.70 -9.59
CA LEU A 92 4.77 -11.85 -8.86
C LEU A 92 4.99 -12.28 -7.41
N ALA A 93 5.92 -13.20 -7.16
CA ALA A 93 6.28 -13.64 -5.82
C ALA A 93 6.92 -12.50 -5.00
N GLN A 94 7.82 -11.71 -5.60
CA GLN A 94 8.45 -10.56 -4.94
C GLN A 94 7.41 -9.48 -4.57
N ALA A 95 6.47 -9.18 -5.48
CA ALA A 95 5.34 -8.30 -5.19
C ALA A 95 4.50 -8.85 -4.03
N GLY A 96 4.22 -10.16 -4.04
CA GLY A 96 3.48 -10.84 -2.98
C GLY A 96 4.14 -10.71 -1.61
N ILE A 97 5.46 -10.89 -1.52
CA ILE A 97 6.21 -10.74 -0.26
C ILE A 97 6.10 -9.31 0.28
N ALA A 98 6.29 -8.30 -0.58
CA ALA A 98 6.21 -6.89 -0.19
C ALA A 98 4.80 -6.54 0.33
N ILE A 99 3.77 -7.00 -0.37
CA ILE A 99 2.37 -6.78 0.00
C ILE A 99 2.02 -7.48 1.32
N ALA A 100 2.46 -8.73 1.51
CA ALA A 100 2.22 -9.47 2.76
C ALA A 100 2.89 -8.78 3.97
N GLY A 101 4.09 -8.21 3.78
CA GLY A 101 4.77 -7.44 4.82
C GLY A 101 3.97 -6.19 5.24
N LEU A 102 3.44 -5.45 4.26
CA LEU A 102 2.60 -4.29 4.53
C LEU A 102 1.26 -4.67 5.17
N GLN A 103 0.59 -5.69 4.64
CA GLN A 103 -0.67 -6.23 5.15
C GLN A 103 -0.56 -6.63 6.64
N SER A 104 0.47 -7.41 6.98
CA SER A 104 0.75 -7.83 8.35
C SER A 104 0.99 -6.63 9.29
N SER A 105 1.74 -5.63 8.80
CA SER A 105 1.99 -4.39 9.54
C SER A 105 0.70 -3.61 9.79
N MET A 106 -0.18 -3.50 8.78
CA MET A 106 -1.47 -2.83 8.93
C MET A 106 -2.38 -3.53 9.95
N PHE A 107 -2.44 -4.87 9.93
CA PHE A 107 -3.19 -5.62 10.94
C PHE A 107 -2.64 -5.41 12.35
N SER A 108 -1.32 -5.42 12.50
CA SER A 108 -0.65 -5.19 13.79
C SER A 108 -0.98 -3.81 14.36
N VAL A 109 -0.90 -2.75 13.53
CA VAL A 109 -1.28 -1.40 13.94
C VAL A 109 -2.77 -1.31 14.25
N ALA A 110 -3.64 -1.90 13.43
CA ALA A 110 -5.07 -1.91 13.68
C ALA A 110 -5.43 -2.59 15.01
N PHE A 111 -4.75 -3.68 15.37
CA PHE A 111 -4.92 -4.35 16.65
C PHE A 111 -4.48 -3.47 17.81
N ALA A 112 -3.29 -2.89 17.74
CA ALA A 112 -2.77 -1.99 18.78
C ALA A 112 -3.67 -0.76 19.01
N VAL A 113 -4.14 -0.13 17.92
CA VAL A 113 -5.06 1.02 17.99
C VAL A 113 -6.40 0.61 18.61
N GLN A 114 -6.91 -0.56 18.26
CA GLN A 114 -8.15 -1.06 18.84
C GLN A 114 -8.03 -1.32 20.34
N GLU A 115 -6.94 -1.96 20.76
CA GLU A 115 -6.68 -2.26 22.17
C GLU A 115 -6.58 -0.96 23.00
N PHE A 116 -5.87 0.04 22.47
CA PHE A 116 -5.80 1.36 23.08
C PHE A 116 -7.19 2.02 23.21
N ALA A 117 -8.01 1.95 22.16
CA ALA A 117 -9.38 2.48 22.19
C ALA A 117 -10.33 1.70 23.12
N THR A 118 -10.04 0.44 23.44
CA THR A 118 -10.80 -0.34 24.44
C THR A 118 -10.38 -0.06 25.87
N SER A 119 -9.13 0.39 26.08
CA SER A 119 -8.55 0.69 27.40
C SER A 119 -8.84 2.12 27.89
N GLY A 120 -9.84 2.79 27.32
CA GLY A 120 -10.21 4.16 27.67
C GLY A 120 -9.62 5.24 26.76
N GLY A 121 -8.94 4.86 25.67
CA GLY A 121 -8.51 5.80 24.64
C GLY A 121 -9.68 6.43 23.85
N PRO A 122 -9.41 7.46 23.03
CA PRO A 122 -10.42 8.16 22.24
C PRO A 122 -11.22 7.22 21.33
N VAL A 123 -12.55 7.41 21.28
CA VAL A 123 -13.45 6.51 20.53
C VAL A 123 -13.26 6.60 19.02
N GLU A 124 -12.79 7.75 18.54
CA GLU A 124 -12.50 8.05 17.13
C GLU A 124 -11.48 7.07 16.55
N LEU A 125 -10.57 6.58 17.38
CA LEU A 125 -9.53 5.62 17.00
C LEU A 125 -10.09 4.27 16.53
N ARG A 126 -11.30 3.90 16.98
CA ARG A 126 -11.95 2.66 16.52
C ARG A 126 -12.20 2.70 15.01
N SER A 127 -12.65 3.85 14.49
CA SER A 127 -12.91 4.01 13.06
C SER A 127 -11.63 3.89 12.22
N SER A 128 -10.50 4.40 12.73
CA SER A 128 -9.19 4.27 12.13
C SER A 128 -8.65 2.84 12.17
N ALA A 129 -8.83 2.12 13.28
CA ALA A 129 -8.50 0.70 13.36
C ALA A 129 -9.30 -0.12 12.34
N ASP A 130 -10.61 0.13 12.21
CA ASP A 130 -11.44 -0.55 11.23
C ASP A 130 -11.05 -0.21 9.79
N ALA A 131 -10.68 1.04 9.52
CA ALA A 131 -10.15 1.44 8.22
C ALA A 131 -8.87 0.67 7.87
N LEU A 132 -7.92 0.57 8.80
CA LEU A 132 -6.69 -0.20 8.62
C LEU A 132 -6.96 -1.68 8.35
N ARG A 133 -7.90 -2.30 9.09
CA ARG A 133 -8.31 -3.69 8.82
C ARG A 133 -8.87 -3.86 7.42
N ARG A 134 -9.74 -2.94 6.97
CA ARG A 134 -10.30 -3.00 5.62
C ARG A 134 -9.22 -2.89 4.56
N SER A 135 -8.27 -1.98 4.72
CA SER A 135 -7.13 -1.84 3.80
C SER A 135 -6.25 -3.09 3.79
N ALA A 136 -5.99 -3.69 4.96
CA ALA A 136 -5.26 -4.95 5.04
C ALA A 136 -6.00 -6.11 4.34
N LEU A 137 -7.33 -6.18 4.47
CA LEU A 137 -8.15 -7.16 3.76
C LEU A 137 -8.15 -6.94 2.24
N GLN A 138 -8.13 -5.69 1.77
CA GLN A 138 -7.99 -5.39 0.34
C GLN A 138 -6.63 -5.87 -0.21
N LEU A 139 -5.56 -5.75 0.58
CA LEU A 139 -4.26 -6.31 0.22
C LEU A 139 -4.26 -7.84 0.22
N ASP A 140 -5.00 -8.47 1.15
CA ASP A 140 -5.18 -9.93 1.19
C ASP A 140 -5.81 -10.47 -0.10
N GLU A 141 -6.83 -9.79 -0.62
CA GLU A 141 -7.43 -10.13 -1.92
C GLU A 141 -6.39 -10.11 -3.05
N ARG A 142 -5.45 -9.15 -3.04
CA ARG A 142 -4.37 -9.09 -4.03
C ARG A 142 -3.37 -10.23 -3.87
N LEU A 143 -3.09 -10.66 -2.64
CA LEU A 143 -2.21 -11.81 -2.40
C LEU A 143 -2.79 -13.11 -2.96
N VAL A 144 -4.12 -13.29 -2.87
CA VAL A 144 -4.83 -14.42 -3.48
C VAL A 144 -4.74 -14.37 -5.01
N GLU A 145 -4.82 -13.19 -5.62
CA GLU A 145 -4.66 -13.02 -7.07
C GLU A 145 -3.24 -13.31 -7.57
N LEU A 146 -2.23 -12.99 -6.77
CA LEU A 146 -0.82 -13.27 -7.07
C LEU A 146 -0.45 -14.74 -6.87
N HIS A 147 -1.18 -15.46 -6.01
CA HIS A 147 -0.99 -16.88 -5.74
C HIS A 147 -2.33 -17.63 -5.81
N PRO A 148 -2.94 -17.76 -7.01
CA PRO A 148 -4.11 -18.61 -7.16
C PRO A 148 -3.66 -20.03 -6.79
N ALA A 149 -4.32 -20.64 -5.81
CA ALA A 149 -3.98 -21.98 -5.33
C ALA A 149 -3.74 -22.93 -6.51
N ALA A 150 -2.55 -23.55 -6.53
CA ALA A 150 -2.14 -24.56 -7.51
C ALA A 150 -3.11 -25.75 -7.55
#